data_AF-A0A1H3CU04-F1
#
_entry.id   AF-A0A1H3CU04-F1
#
_cell.length_a   1.000
_cell.length_b   1.000
_cell.length_c   1.000
_cell.angle_alpha   90.00
_cell.angle_beta   90.00
_cell.angle_gamma   90.00
#
_symmetry.space_group_name_H-M   'P 1'
#
loop_
_entity.id
_entity.type
_entity.pdbx_description
1 polymer ?
#
loop_
_entity_poly.entity_id
_entity_poly.type
_entity_poly.pdbx_seq_one_letter_code
_entity_poly.pdbx_strand_id
1 'polypeptide(L)'
;MQLFRMRVESEGKNGLAEFVENHYISCGRPGIGDMSGLTEAELAAALVEGAGLDGSELVSEVEAHYAFAQVMQDGDYIIVGDSDRMYLGDLGDYYYLDDFDNEADQSGHRRGVTWLRSLHGEELQPELLAFLEQEGKLGMFGRAVSKEQLERLLAGQAPAGTRLVDEVTVQEALDILKAAMRSEDVERRERAAVAILQFARMERQAAVE
;
A
#
# COMPACT_ATOMS: atom_id res chain seq x y z
N MET A 1 5.64 -15.09 6.99
CA MET A 1 4.70 -13.96 7.05
C MET A 1 3.76 -14.11 5.88
N GLN A 2 2.48 -13.91 6.09
CA GLN A 2 1.49 -13.80 5.03
C GLN A 2 1.46 -12.37 4.52
N LEU A 3 0.91 -12.19 3.31
CA LEU A 3 0.62 -10.89 2.75
C LEU A 3 -0.90 -10.81 2.55
N PHE A 4 -1.49 -9.75 3.05
CA PHE A 4 -2.91 -9.47 2.89
C PHE A 4 -3.12 -8.19 2.07
N ARG A 5 -4.32 -8.05 1.51
CA ARG A 5 -4.82 -6.79 1.00
C ARG A 5 -6.08 -6.38 1.72
N MET A 6 -6.27 -5.09 1.92
CA MET A 6 -7.54 -4.51 2.34
C MET A 6 -7.90 -3.34 1.41
N ARG A 7 -9.11 -3.38 0.87
CA ARG A 7 -9.69 -2.25 0.14
C ARG A 7 -10.52 -1.43 1.09
N VAL A 8 -10.33 -0.13 1.02
CA VAL A 8 -11.11 0.86 1.77
C VAL A 8 -11.76 1.82 0.80
N GLU A 9 -12.89 2.38 1.22
CA GLU A 9 -13.53 3.44 0.46
C GLU A 9 -12.67 4.71 0.55
N SER A 10 -12.60 5.46 -0.55
CA SER A 10 -11.84 6.71 -0.64
C SER A 10 -12.48 7.86 0.14
N GLU A 11 -13.78 7.78 0.40
CA GLU A 11 -14.55 8.76 1.16
C GLU A 11 -15.29 8.07 2.29
N GLY A 12 -15.25 8.64 3.51
CA GLY A 12 -15.94 8.10 4.67
C GLY A 12 -15.05 7.94 5.90
N LYS A 13 -15.65 7.48 7.00
CA LYS A 13 -14.92 7.03 8.18
C LYS A 13 -14.29 5.67 7.89
N ASN A 14 -13.17 5.36 8.56
CA ASN A 14 -12.36 4.17 8.29
C ASN A 14 -11.77 4.16 6.86
N GLY A 15 -11.55 5.35 6.30
CA GLY A 15 -10.85 5.53 5.04
C GLY A 15 -9.34 5.42 5.20
N LEU A 16 -8.62 5.36 4.07
CA LEU A 16 -7.18 5.15 4.05
C LEU A 16 -6.41 6.21 4.86
N ALA A 17 -6.81 7.48 4.76
CA ALA A 17 -6.14 8.58 5.45
C ALA A 17 -6.20 8.42 6.98
N GLU A 18 -7.35 7.99 7.51
CA GLU A 18 -7.53 7.77 8.95
C GLU A 18 -6.63 6.64 9.45
N PHE A 19 -6.56 5.54 8.71
CA PHE A 19 -5.72 4.40 9.05
C PHE A 19 -4.23 4.74 9.03
N VAL A 20 -3.80 5.53 8.04
CA VAL A 20 -2.41 6.00 7.92
C VAL A 20 -2.05 6.94 9.06
N GLU A 21 -2.91 7.91 9.38
CA GLU A 21 -2.66 8.90 10.43
C GLU A 21 -2.67 8.28 11.83
N ASN A 22 -3.59 7.33 12.09
CA ASN A 22 -3.79 6.77 13.42
C ASN A 22 -3.12 5.40 13.63
N HIS A 23 -2.36 4.90 12.65
CA HIS A 23 -1.57 3.66 12.75
C HIS A 23 -2.39 2.41 13.13
N TYR A 24 -3.59 2.28 12.57
CA TYR A 24 -4.40 1.07 12.68
C TYR A 24 -5.17 0.81 11.40
N ILE A 25 -5.69 -0.41 11.27
CA ILE A 25 -6.73 -0.76 10.29
C ILE A 25 -7.92 -1.35 11.02
N SER A 26 -9.10 -1.25 10.42
CA SER A 26 -10.32 -1.84 10.97
C SER A 26 -11.06 -2.66 9.93
N CYS A 27 -11.56 -3.82 10.35
CA CYS A 27 -12.57 -4.57 9.63
C CYS A 27 -13.89 -4.38 10.38
N GLY A 28 -14.45 -3.18 10.22
CA GLY A 28 -15.58 -2.72 11.00
C GLY A 28 -16.93 -3.17 10.46
N ARG A 29 -17.77 -3.62 11.39
CA ARG A 29 -19.23 -3.70 11.31
C ARG A 29 -19.77 -3.73 12.75
N PRO A 30 -20.68 -2.81 13.13
CA PRO A 30 -21.10 -2.68 14.51
C PRO A 30 -21.98 -3.84 14.98
N GLY A 31 -21.97 -4.14 16.28
CA GLY A 31 -22.94 -5.03 16.93
C GLY A 31 -22.61 -6.52 16.87
N ILE A 32 -21.40 -6.88 16.42
CA ILE A 32 -20.88 -8.25 16.44
C ILE A 32 -20.30 -8.57 17.83
N GLY A 33 -19.80 -7.55 18.55
CA GLY A 33 -19.02 -7.74 19.77
C GLY A 33 -17.66 -8.38 19.50
N ASP A 34 -16.85 -8.55 20.55
CA ASP A 34 -15.47 -9.06 20.40
C ASP A 34 -15.42 -10.41 19.66
N MET A 35 -14.73 -10.42 18.52
CA MET A 35 -14.55 -11.62 17.70
C MET A 35 -13.44 -12.55 18.19
N SER A 36 -12.73 -12.21 19.26
CA SER A 36 -11.65 -13.03 19.82
C SER A 36 -12.10 -14.46 20.13
N GLY A 37 -11.54 -15.45 19.44
CA GLY A 37 -11.81 -16.87 19.69
C GLY A 37 -13.14 -17.38 19.15
N LEU A 38 -13.90 -16.56 18.41
CA LEU A 38 -15.10 -17.03 17.72
C LEU A 38 -14.72 -18.00 16.61
N THR A 39 -15.48 -19.09 16.51
CA THR A 39 -15.46 -19.96 15.33
C THR A 39 -16.16 -19.26 14.16
N GLU A 40 -15.87 -19.73 12.95
CA GLU A 40 -16.51 -19.22 11.73
C GLU A 40 -18.05 -19.32 11.78
N ALA A 41 -18.59 -20.38 12.38
CA ALA A 41 -20.03 -20.57 12.55
C ALA A 41 -20.65 -19.60 13.58
N GLU A 42 -19.94 -19.31 14.68
CA GLU A 42 -20.39 -18.33 15.67
C GLU A 42 -20.35 -16.91 15.10
N LEU A 43 -19.31 -16.58 14.34
CA LEU A 43 -19.20 -15.30 13.64
C LEU A 43 -20.31 -15.13 12.59
N ALA A 44 -20.63 -16.18 11.82
CA ALA A 44 -21.74 -16.15 10.89
C ALA A 44 -23.08 -15.90 11.60
N ALA A 45 -23.32 -16.55 12.73
CA ALA A 45 -24.52 -16.30 13.53
C ALA A 45 -24.59 -14.86 14.04
N ALA A 46 -23.48 -14.31 14.54
CA ALA A 46 -23.40 -12.93 15.01
C ALA A 46 -23.64 -11.91 13.88
N LEU A 47 -23.12 -12.17 12.67
CA LEU A 47 -23.35 -11.33 11.49
C LEU A 47 -24.80 -11.36 10.99
N VAL A 48 -25.46 -12.52 11.07
CA VAL A 48 -26.89 -12.63 10.76
C VAL A 48 -27.72 -11.84 11.79
N GLU A 49 -27.41 -11.96 13.08
CA GLU A 49 -28.16 -11.30 14.15
C GLU A 49 -27.94 -9.78 14.18
N GLY A 50 -26.69 -9.34 14.11
CA GLY A 50 -26.31 -7.93 14.24
C GLY A 50 -26.52 -7.11 12.97
N ALA A 51 -26.41 -7.73 11.78
CA ALA A 51 -26.46 -7.00 10.51
C ALA A 51 -27.48 -7.54 9.50
N GLY A 52 -28.20 -8.61 9.80
CA GLY A 52 -29.24 -9.16 8.92
C GLY A 52 -28.71 -9.68 7.58
N LEU A 53 -27.42 -10.04 7.51
CA LEU A 53 -26.78 -10.49 6.28
C LEU A 53 -27.25 -11.89 5.89
N ASP A 54 -27.35 -12.16 4.58
CA ASP A 54 -27.66 -13.47 4.05
C ASP A 54 -26.88 -13.80 2.75
N GLY A 55 -27.06 -15.02 2.27
CA GLY A 55 -26.56 -15.45 0.97
C GLY A 55 -25.04 -15.27 0.79
N SER A 56 -24.65 -14.75 -0.38
CA SER A 56 -23.24 -14.54 -0.74
C SER A 56 -22.58 -13.39 0.02
N GLU A 57 -23.37 -12.40 0.47
CA GLU A 57 -22.84 -11.29 1.26
C GLU A 57 -22.39 -11.77 2.64
N LEU A 58 -23.22 -12.58 3.30
CA LEU A 58 -22.86 -13.21 4.57
C LEU A 58 -21.57 -14.02 4.45
N VAL A 59 -21.43 -14.85 3.41
CA VAL A 59 -20.22 -15.66 3.21
C VAL A 59 -18.98 -14.77 3.08
N SER A 60 -19.04 -13.75 2.22
CA SER A 60 -17.91 -12.83 2.03
C SER A 60 -17.55 -12.05 3.30
N GLU A 61 -18.55 -11.63 4.08
CA GLU A 61 -18.31 -10.88 5.31
C GLU A 61 -17.76 -11.79 6.41
N VAL A 62 -18.24 -13.03 6.53
CA VAL A 62 -17.67 -14.04 7.44
C VAL A 62 -16.20 -14.30 7.10
N GLU A 63 -15.88 -14.54 5.83
CA GLU A 63 -14.50 -14.77 5.39
C GLU A 63 -13.59 -13.58 5.74
N ALA A 64 -14.03 -12.36 5.48
CA ALA A 64 -13.25 -11.15 5.77
C ALA A 64 -13.04 -10.92 7.27
N HIS A 65 -14.11 -11.01 8.08
CA HIS A 65 -14.05 -10.79 9.52
C HIS A 65 -13.28 -11.90 10.24
N TYR A 66 -13.45 -13.16 9.81
CA TYR A 66 -12.70 -14.30 10.35
C TYR A 66 -11.22 -14.19 10.00
N ALA A 67 -10.90 -13.86 8.74
CA ALA A 67 -9.51 -13.66 8.34
C ALA A 67 -8.85 -12.52 9.13
N PHE A 68 -9.58 -11.42 9.35
CA PHE A 68 -9.10 -10.29 10.12
C PHE A 68 -8.87 -10.63 11.60
N ALA A 69 -9.80 -11.30 12.27
CA ALA A 69 -9.70 -11.57 13.70
C ALA A 69 -8.82 -12.80 14.03
N GLN A 70 -8.93 -13.87 13.24
CA GLN A 70 -8.37 -15.18 13.58
C GLN A 70 -7.18 -15.63 12.70
N VAL A 71 -7.15 -15.23 11.42
CA VAL A 71 -6.10 -15.73 10.49
C VAL A 71 -4.87 -14.84 10.50
N MET A 72 -5.03 -13.52 10.35
CA MET A 72 -3.93 -12.55 10.42
C MET A 72 -3.19 -12.65 11.76
N GLN A 73 -1.87 -12.61 11.73
CA GLN A 73 -1.01 -12.63 12.92
C GLN A 73 -0.12 -11.39 13.00
N ASP A 74 0.41 -11.13 14.19
CA ASP A 74 1.49 -10.16 14.39
C ASP A 74 2.69 -10.48 13.48
N GLY A 75 3.21 -9.44 12.82
CA GLY A 75 4.29 -9.52 11.83
C GLY A 75 3.88 -10.00 10.43
N ASP A 76 2.58 -10.20 10.15
CA ASP A 76 2.10 -10.35 8.78
C ASP A 76 2.07 -8.99 8.07
N TYR A 77 2.17 -9.00 6.73
CA TYR A 77 2.10 -7.78 5.94
C TYR A 77 0.69 -7.51 5.44
N ILE A 78 0.35 -6.24 5.30
CA ILE A 78 -0.87 -5.81 4.63
C ILE A 78 -0.60 -4.68 3.64
N ILE A 79 -1.24 -4.74 2.48
CA ILE A 79 -1.37 -3.61 1.57
C ILE A 79 -2.79 -3.06 1.69
N VAL A 80 -2.92 -1.82 2.14
CA VAL A 80 -4.21 -1.14 2.25
C VAL A 80 -4.28 -0.05 1.20
N GLY A 81 -5.39 0.01 0.47
CA GLY A 81 -5.55 1.03 -0.55
C GLY A 81 -6.99 1.36 -0.89
N ASP A 82 -7.15 2.55 -1.43
CA ASP A 82 -8.35 3.02 -2.10
C ASP A 82 -8.10 3.05 -3.63
N SER A 83 -8.89 3.83 -4.38
CA SER A 83 -8.74 3.98 -5.82
C SER A 83 -7.51 4.79 -6.27
N ASP A 84 -6.87 5.54 -5.38
CA ASP A 84 -5.76 6.46 -5.69
C ASP A 84 -4.44 6.01 -5.05
N ARG A 85 -4.49 5.53 -3.80
CA ARG A 85 -3.31 5.34 -2.95
C ARG A 85 -3.27 3.96 -2.33
N MET A 86 -2.05 3.48 -2.11
CA MET A 86 -1.78 2.22 -1.44
C MET A 86 -0.62 2.37 -0.46
N TYR A 87 -0.71 1.68 0.67
CA TYR A 87 0.33 1.64 1.69
C TYR A 87 0.61 0.21 2.12
N LEU A 88 1.89 -0.11 2.23
CA LEU A 88 2.35 -1.35 2.84
C LEU A 88 2.55 -1.12 4.34
N GLY A 89 2.02 -2.03 5.15
CA GLY A 89 2.20 -2.05 6.59
C GLY A 89 2.56 -3.43 7.13
N ASP A 90 3.18 -3.42 8.31
CA ASP A 90 3.40 -4.58 9.17
C ASP A 90 2.30 -4.60 10.25
N LEU A 91 1.59 -5.72 10.37
CA LEU A 91 0.42 -5.88 11.24
C LEU A 91 0.84 -6.21 12.67
N GLY A 92 0.14 -5.60 13.62
CA GLY A 92 0.13 -6.02 15.01
C GLY A 92 -1.04 -6.95 15.35
N ASP A 93 -1.14 -7.25 16.64
CA ASP A 93 -2.23 -8.05 17.21
C ASP A 93 -3.62 -7.42 16.97
N TYR A 94 -4.62 -8.29 16.90
CA TYR A 94 -6.02 -7.89 16.93
C TYR A 94 -6.41 -7.44 18.34
N TYR A 95 -7.21 -6.39 18.40
CA TYR A 95 -7.86 -5.94 19.62
C TYR A 95 -9.24 -5.35 19.33
N TYR A 96 -10.10 -5.42 20.34
CA TYR A 96 -11.47 -4.92 20.29
C TYR A 96 -11.66 -3.73 21.23
N LEU A 97 -12.36 -2.71 20.76
CA LEU A 97 -12.73 -1.51 21.52
C LEU A 97 -14.25 -1.32 21.49
N ASP A 98 -14.91 -1.71 22.58
CA ASP A 98 -16.38 -1.66 22.70
C ASP A 98 -16.96 -0.26 22.51
N ASP A 99 -16.26 0.78 22.99
CA ASP A 99 -16.68 2.18 22.84
C ASP A 99 -16.81 2.61 21.37
N PHE A 100 -16.13 1.90 20.45
CA PHE A 100 -16.12 2.18 19.01
C PHE A 100 -16.94 1.17 18.20
N ASP A 101 -17.62 0.22 18.85
CA ASP A 101 -18.55 -0.74 18.24
C ASP A 101 -19.95 -0.14 18.08
N ASN A 102 -20.03 0.94 17.31
CA ASN A 102 -21.26 1.69 17.13
C ASN A 102 -21.40 2.20 15.69
N GLU A 103 -22.62 2.54 15.28
CA GLU A 103 -22.93 3.01 13.93
C GLU A 103 -22.18 4.29 13.52
N ALA A 104 -21.78 5.11 14.49
CA ALA A 104 -21.06 6.33 14.19
C ALA A 104 -19.59 6.05 13.88
N ASP A 105 -18.92 5.15 14.61
CA ASP A 105 -17.47 4.94 14.51
C ASP A 105 -17.09 3.69 13.69
N GLN A 106 -17.88 2.63 13.79
CA GLN A 106 -17.73 1.37 13.06
C GLN A 106 -16.29 0.86 13.07
N SER A 107 -15.56 1.02 14.17
CA SER A 107 -14.12 0.78 14.25
C SER A 107 -13.72 0.02 15.51
N GLY A 108 -14.66 -0.70 16.14
CA GLY A 108 -14.38 -1.50 17.33
C GLY A 108 -13.34 -2.59 17.08
N HIS A 109 -13.30 -3.19 15.88
CA HIS A 109 -12.35 -4.22 15.50
C HIS A 109 -11.10 -3.63 14.87
N ARG A 110 -9.94 -3.70 15.54
CA ARG A 110 -8.71 -3.06 15.05
C ARG A 110 -7.50 -3.98 15.08
N ARG A 111 -6.54 -3.64 14.23
CA ARG A 111 -5.15 -4.09 14.31
C ARG A 111 -4.24 -2.88 14.21
N GLY A 112 -3.23 -2.82 15.05
CA GLY A 112 -2.17 -1.81 14.93
C GLY A 112 -1.39 -2.05 13.63
N VAL A 113 -0.92 -0.98 12.99
CA VAL A 113 -0.13 -1.08 11.76
C VAL A 113 1.07 -0.16 11.81
N THR A 114 2.24 -0.74 11.59
CA THR A 114 3.45 0.04 11.29
C THR A 114 3.57 0.21 9.79
N TRP A 115 3.23 1.41 9.29
CA TRP A 115 3.33 1.74 7.88
C TRP A 115 4.80 1.80 7.43
N LEU A 116 5.13 1.02 6.41
CA LEU A 116 6.49 0.86 5.90
C LEU A 116 6.78 1.82 4.75
N ARG A 117 5.87 1.92 3.77
CA ARG A 117 5.96 2.83 2.63
C ARG A 117 4.64 2.95 1.86
N SER A 118 4.48 4.04 1.12
CA SER A 118 3.46 4.15 0.07
C SER A 118 3.88 3.33 -1.17
N LEU A 119 2.89 2.87 -1.93
CA LEU A 119 3.08 2.09 -3.15
C LEU A 119 2.39 2.77 -4.33
N HIS A 120 3.04 2.71 -5.49
CA HIS A 120 2.46 3.10 -6.77
C HIS A 120 2.31 1.86 -7.65
N GLY A 121 1.14 1.66 -8.28
CA GLY A 121 0.86 0.44 -9.05
C GLY A 121 1.88 0.15 -10.17
N GLU A 122 2.41 1.21 -10.78
CA GLU A 122 3.44 1.15 -11.83
C GLU A 122 4.74 0.48 -11.37
N GLU A 123 5.00 0.48 -10.06
CA GLU A 123 6.21 -0.06 -9.44
C GLU A 123 6.04 -1.51 -8.99
N LEU A 124 4.88 -2.14 -9.17
CA LEU A 124 4.62 -3.47 -8.62
C LEU A 124 4.76 -4.57 -9.68
N GLN A 125 5.20 -5.77 -9.26
CA GLN A 125 5.22 -6.92 -10.16
C GLN A 125 3.78 -7.31 -10.59
N PRO A 126 3.59 -7.80 -11.83
CA PRO A 126 2.25 -8.19 -12.33
C PRO A 126 1.52 -9.19 -11.44
N GLU A 127 2.24 -10.11 -10.80
CA GLU A 127 1.66 -11.07 -9.86
C GLU A 127 1.03 -10.38 -8.64
N LEU A 128 1.69 -9.35 -8.11
CA LEU A 128 1.17 -8.60 -6.98
C LEU A 128 0.00 -7.70 -7.40
N LEU A 129 0.08 -7.06 -8.57
CA LEU A 129 -1.03 -6.27 -9.12
C LEU A 129 -2.29 -7.12 -9.32
N ALA A 130 -2.16 -8.29 -9.94
CA ALA A 130 -3.28 -9.18 -10.15
C ALA A 130 -3.96 -9.60 -8.83
N PHE A 131 -3.19 -9.77 -7.76
CA PHE A 131 -3.74 -10.01 -6.42
C PHE A 131 -4.47 -8.78 -5.87
N LEU A 132 -3.89 -7.59 -5.98
CA LEU A 132 -4.50 -6.34 -5.51
C LEU A 132 -5.79 -5.99 -6.26
N GLU A 133 -5.93 -6.43 -7.52
CA GLU A 133 -7.10 -6.24 -8.39
C GLU A 133 -8.26 -7.21 -8.12
N GLN A 134 -8.06 -8.30 -7.37
CA GLN A 134 -9.14 -9.24 -7.03
C GLN A 134 -10.32 -8.58 -6.29
N GLU A 135 -11.54 -9.09 -6.47
CA GLU A 135 -12.74 -8.58 -5.79
C GLU A 135 -12.77 -8.88 -4.29
N GLY A 136 -13.57 -8.13 -3.52
CA GLY A 136 -13.71 -8.30 -2.08
C GLY A 136 -12.90 -7.32 -1.24
N LYS A 137 -13.36 -7.11 0.00
CA LYS A 137 -12.80 -6.15 0.98
C LYS A 137 -11.42 -6.57 1.47
N LEU A 138 -11.25 -7.86 1.77
CA LEU A 138 -10.04 -8.43 2.33
C LEU A 138 -9.60 -9.65 1.51
N GLY A 139 -8.30 -9.79 1.27
CA GLY A 139 -7.75 -10.94 0.56
C GLY A 139 -6.40 -11.37 1.12
N MET A 140 -6.10 -12.66 1.03
CA MET A 140 -4.80 -13.24 1.41
C MET A 140 -4.05 -13.66 0.15
N PHE A 141 -2.78 -13.29 0.07
CA PHE A 141 -1.90 -13.74 -1.00
C PHE A 141 -1.73 -15.25 -0.91
N GLY A 142 -1.83 -15.96 -2.03
CA GLY A 142 -1.94 -17.42 -2.05
C GLY A 142 -0.73 -18.20 -1.52
N ARG A 143 0.32 -17.52 -1.04
CA ARG A 143 1.50 -18.12 -0.40
C ARG A 143 2.11 -17.16 0.61
N ALA A 144 2.78 -17.74 1.61
CA ALA A 144 3.63 -16.97 2.51
C ALA A 144 4.78 -16.30 1.74
N VAL A 145 5.19 -15.13 2.22
CA VAL A 145 6.28 -14.34 1.67
C VAL A 145 7.36 -14.10 2.73
N SER A 146 8.62 -14.28 2.35
CA SER A 146 9.77 -13.75 3.08
C SER A 146 9.90 -12.25 2.81
N LYS A 147 10.69 -11.54 3.62
CA LYS A 147 10.99 -10.12 3.39
C LYS A 147 11.63 -9.89 2.02
N GLU A 148 12.55 -10.75 1.60
CA GLU A 148 13.22 -10.66 0.29
C GLU A 148 12.28 -10.99 -0.87
N GLN A 149 11.32 -11.88 -0.66
CA GLN A 149 10.26 -12.14 -1.65
C GLN A 149 9.32 -10.96 -1.78
N LEU A 150 8.93 -10.35 -0.66
CA LEU A 150 8.11 -9.15 -0.64
C LEU A 150 8.82 -8.01 -1.37
N GLU A 151 10.08 -7.72 -1.04
CA GLU A 151 10.84 -6.67 -1.74
C GLU A 151 10.94 -6.94 -3.25
N ARG A 152 11.06 -8.20 -3.69
CA ARG A 152 11.02 -8.54 -5.12
C ARG A 152 9.65 -8.34 -5.77
N LEU A 153 8.56 -8.55 -5.04
CA LEU A 153 7.20 -8.29 -5.53
C LEU A 153 6.93 -6.79 -5.64
N LEU A 154 7.51 -6.00 -4.74
CA LEU A 154 7.37 -4.55 -4.71
C LEU A 154 8.40 -3.81 -5.58
N ALA A 155 9.48 -4.49 -5.97
CA ALA A 155 10.41 -4.01 -6.99
C ALA A 155 9.86 -4.46 -8.34
N GLY A 156 9.10 -3.58 -8.98
CA GLY A 156 8.59 -3.77 -10.32
C GLY A 156 9.72 -4.15 -11.26
N GLN A 157 9.37 -4.69 -12.42
CA GLN A 157 10.34 -4.74 -13.49
C GLN A 157 10.77 -3.29 -13.72
N ALA A 158 11.98 -2.92 -13.30
CA ALA A 158 12.58 -1.69 -13.77
C ALA A 158 12.40 -1.73 -15.28
N PRO A 159 11.65 -0.79 -15.89
CA PRO A 159 11.63 -0.74 -17.33
C PRO A 159 13.10 -0.57 -17.69
N ALA A 160 13.62 -1.46 -18.53
CA ALA A 160 14.92 -1.24 -19.12
C ALA A 160 14.88 0.16 -19.75
N GLY A 161 15.48 1.16 -19.09
CA GLY A 161 15.65 2.50 -19.61
C GLY A 161 14.47 3.50 -19.55
N THR A 162 13.65 3.57 -18.50
CA THR A 162 12.88 4.82 -18.29
C THR A 162 13.81 5.91 -17.77
N ARG A 163 14.30 6.77 -18.68
CA ARG A 163 14.80 8.09 -18.28
C ARG A 163 13.67 8.78 -17.51
N LEU A 164 13.88 9.02 -16.21
CA LEU A 164 12.99 9.78 -15.31
C LEU A 164 12.71 11.22 -15.76
N VAL A 165 13.34 11.65 -16.85
CA VAL A 165 13.24 12.97 -17.46
C VAL A 165 13.11 12.75 -18.96
N ASP A 166 12.03 13.25 -19.56
CA ASP A 166 11.84 13.16 -21.00
C ASP A 166 12.97 13.89 -21.75
N GLU A 167 13.23 13.51 -22.99
CA GLU A 167 14.35 14.07 -23.76
C GLU A 167 14.22 15.59 -23.99
N VAL A 168 12.99 16.13 -23.99
CA VAL A 168 12.75 17.56 -24.16
C VAL A 168 13.25 18.31 -22.92
N THR A 169 12.90 17.84 -21.73
CA THR A 169 13.36 18.43 -20.46
C THR A 169 14.89 18.32 -20.31
N VAL A 170 15.50 17.21 -20.74
CA VAL A 170 16.98 17.08 -20.75
C VAL A 170 17.61 18.10 -21.70
N GLN A 171 17.04 18.29 -22.89
CA GLN A 171 17.52 19.25 -23.86
C GLN A 171 17.43 20.70 -23.35
N GLU A 172 16.30 21.06 -22.71
CA GLU A 172 16.12 22.37 -22.08
C GLU A 172 17.16 22.63 -20.99
N ALA A 173 17.40 21.66 -20.11
CA ALA A 173 18.43 21.77 -19.07
C ALA A 173 19.83 21.95 -19.65
N LEU A 174 20.17 21.22 -20.73
CA LEU A 174 21.45 21.37 -21.42
C LEU A 174 21.60 22.76 -22.05
N ASP A 175 20.54 23.33 -22.59
CA ASP A 175 20.61 24.65 -23.22
C ASP A 175 20.76 25.77 -22.18
N ILE A 176 20.13 25.63 -21.01
CA ILE A 176 20.36 26.51 -19.86
C ILE A 176 21.82 26.42 -19.39
N LEU A 177 22.38 25.20 -19.27
CA LEU A 177 23.77 25.02 -18.84
C LEU A 177 24.76 25.57 -19.87
N LYS A 178 24.52 25.38 -21.18
CA LYS A 178 25.33 25.97 -22.25
C LYS A 178 25.30 27.50 -22.23
N ALA A 179 24.15 28.10 -21.94
CA ALA A 179 24.05 29.55 -21.75
C ALA A 179 24.82 30.00 -20.50
N ALA A 180 24.71 29.26 -19.39
CA ALA A 180 25.41 29.55 -18.14
C ALA A 180 26.95 29.46 -18.28
N MET A 181 27.48 28.61 -19.15
CA MET A 181 28.92 28.58 -19.48
C MET A 181 29.46 29.86 -20.13
N ARG A 182 28.58 30.72 -20.66
CA ARG A 182 28.93 32.03 -21.24
C ARG A 182 28.67 33.20 -20.28
N SER A 183 28.33 32.93 -19.04
CA SER A 183 28.08 33.97 -18.02
C SER A 183 29.37 34.71 -17.66
N GLU A 184 29.26 35.98 -17.26
CA GLU A 184 30.39 36.74 -16.72
C GLU A 184 30.78 36.28 -15.30
N ASP A 185 29.85 35.61 -14.60
CA ASP A 185 30.05 35.02 -13.28
C ASP A 185 30.92 33.75 -13.39
N VAL A 186 32.10 33.78 -12.76
CA VAL A 186 33.07 32.69 -12.74
C VAL A 186 32.51 31.44 -12.06
N GLU A 187 31.85 31.59 -10.90
CA GLU A 187 31.30 30.46 -10.15
C GLU A 187 30.14 29.81 -10.89
N ARG A 188 29.30 30.63 -11.55
CA ARG A 188 28.21 30.12 -12.38
C ARG A 188 28.71 29.35 -13.59
N ARG A 189 29.79 29.82 -14.23
CA ARG A 189 30.43 29.10 -15.35
C ARG A 189 31.03 27.77 -14.92
N GLU A 190 31.75 27.76 -13.79
CA GLU A 190 32.37 26.54 -13.27
C GLU A 190 31.32 25.47 -12.94
N ARG A 191 30.25 25.85 -12.23
CA ARG A 191 29.15 24.93 -11.91
C ARG A 191 28.49 24.37 -13.16
N ALA A 192 28.28 25.20 -14.19
CA ALA A 192 27.69 24.74 -15.44
C ALA A 192 28.60 23.74 -16.18
N ALA A 193 29.91 24.00 -16.21
CA ALA A 193 30.88 23.10 -16.82
C ALA A 193 30.96 21.74 -16.10
N VAL A 194 30.97 21.75 -14.77
CA VAL A 194 30.97 20.52 -13.94
C VAL A 194 29.72 19.68 -14.20
N ALA A 195 28.55 20.31 -14.22
CA ALA A 195 27.28 19.61 -14.47
C ALA A 195 27.23 18.93 -15.85
N ILE A 196 27.71 19.61 -16.90
CA ILE A 196 27.78 19.03 -18.26
C ILE A 196 28.76 17.84 -18.32
N LEU A 197 29.92 17.94 -17.66
CA LEU A 197 30.89 16.84 -17.63
C LEU A 197 30.36 15.61 -16.87
N GLN A 198 29.64 15.82 -15.78
CA GLN A 198 28.98 14.75 -15.03
C GLN A 198 27.91 14.06 -15.87
N PHE A 199 27.07 14.84 -16.57
CA PHE A 199 26.08 14.30 -17.49
C PHE A 199 26.72 13.45 -18.60
N ALA A 200 27.78 13.95 -19.25
CA ALA A 200 28.49 13.21 -20.29
C ALA A 200 29.17 11.92 -19.77
N ARG A 201 29.61 11.91 -18.51
CA ARG A 201 30.15 10.71 -17.85
C ARG A 201 29.07 9.66 -17.62
N MET A 202 27.89 10.07 -17.15
CA MET A 202 26.76 9.16 -16.92
C MET A 202 26.28 8.53 -18.23
N GLU A 203 26.15 9.31 -19.30
CA GLU A 203 25.79 8.79 -20.64
C GLU A 203 26.80 7.78 -21.19
N ARG A 204 28.11 7.97 -20.91
CA ARG A 204 29.13 6.98 -21.29
C ARG A 204 29.06 5.69 -20.51
N GLN A 205 28.67 5.73 -19.24
CA GLN A 205 28.52 4.53 -18.42
C GLN A 205 27.28 3.74 -18.85
N ALA A 206 26.19 4.43 -19.18
CA ALA A 206 24.97 3.82 -19.70
C ALA A 206 25.13 3.20 -21.10
N ALA A 207 26.12 3.61 -21.90
CA ALA A 207 26.38 3.05 -23.24
C ALA A 207 27.29 1.80 -23.23
N VAL A 208 27.82 1.39 -22.06
CA VAL A 208 28.76 0.27 -21.89
C VAL A 208 28.11 -0.92 -21.17
N GLU A 209 26.91 -0.75 -20.63
CA GLU A 209 26.02 -1.80 -20.10
C GLU A 209 25.03 -2.28 -21.16
#